data_AF-A0A1W5Z3K7-F1
#
_entry.id   AF-A0A1W5Z3K7-F1
#
_cell.length_a   1.000
_cell.length_b   1.000
_cell.length_c   1.000
_cell.angle_alpha   90.00
_cell.angle_beta   90.00
_cell.angle_gamma   90.00
#
_symmetry.space_group_name_H-M   'P 1'
#
loop_
_entity.id
_entity.type
_entity.pdbx_description
1 polymer ?
#
loop_
_entity_poly.entity_id
_entity_poly.type
_entity_poly.pdbx_seq_one_letter_code
_entity_poly.pdbx_strand_id
1 'polypeptide(L)'
;MSSSAAAAPQPRWWNGPVQGLQKVGRSLQLPVAVLPAAGLLVSLGNLFASYLHGAFWEKTSSVLLNGGGAILDGKVGLPLLFCIGVAIGFAKKADGSTALAAVVGFLVYRGVLGAFPIDGTVTDELPQGEPQNPGVLGGILIGLLTAVVWQRYHRTKLVDWLGFFNGRRLVPILMAFLCVILGVLFGLLWQPVGDGLTWFSKQLIGLGSWGAAIFGFANRLLIPIGMHQFLNTFFWFQAGEYTGADGQTVQGDISRFFAGDPSAGQFTSGFFPIMMFGLPAAALAIAHCARPERRKEVGGLMVSVALTSFVTGVTEPIEFSFMFVAPLLYGVHAVLTGASMGITWLLGVHAGFSFSAGLIDYVVNWHLDTKPWLIIPIGACFAVVYYVIFRFAITRFDLKTPGREPEEIEREIEKDLTK
;
A
#
# COMPACT_ATOMS: atom_id res chain seq x y z
N MET A 1 -46.84 28.22 0.66
CA MET A 1 -46.34 26.95 0.08
C MET A 1 -45.48 27.27 -1.14
N SER A 2 -44.17 27.05 -1.03
CA SER A 2 -43.26 26.55 -2.07
C SER A 2 -41.84 26.78 -1.56
N SER A 3 -41.21 25.75 -0.99
CA SER A 3 -39.77 25.78 -0.78
C SER A 3 -39.12 25.56 -2.14
N SER A 4 -38.33 26.53 -2.57
CA SER A 4 -37.41 26.37 -3.69
C SER A 4 -36.36 25.35 -3.27
N ALA A 5 -36.56 24.08 -3.63
CA ALA A 5 -35.53 23.06 -3.49
C ALA A 5 -34.33 23.47 -4.36
N ALA A 6 -33.23 23.85 -3.73
CA ALA A 6 -31.97 24.09 -4.41
C ALA A 6 -31.60 22.83 -5.21
N ALA A 7 -31.45 22.98 -6.52
CA ALA A 7 -31.07 21.90 -7.40
C ALA A 7 -29.71 21.32 -6.95
N ALA A 8 -29.67 20.00 -6.73
CA ALA A 8 -28.43 19.31 -6.39
C ALA A 8 -27.37 19.56 -7.48
N PRO A 9 -26.11 19.86 -7.10
CA PRO A 9 -25.07 20.15 -8.08
C PRO A 9 -24.86 18.94 -9.00
N GLN A 10 -25.03 19.16 -10.31
CA GLN A 10 -24.79 18.15 -11.34
C GLN A 10 -23.35 17.62 -11.23
N PRO A 11 -23.13 16.28 -11.28
CA PRO A 11 -21.79 15.73 -11.18
C PRO A 11 -20.95 16.20 -12.38
N ARG A 12 -19.88 16.94 -12.09
CA ARG A 12 -18.94 17.45 -13.09
C ARG A 12 -18.21 16.29 -13.79
N TRP A 13 -17.94 16.41 -15.08
CA TRP A 13 -17.39 15.36 -15.95
C TRP A 13 -16.05 14.76 -15.47
N TRP A 14 -15.25 15.49 -14.70
CA TRP A 14 -14.01 15.02 -14.07
C TRP A 14 -14.21 14.16 -12.81
N ASN A 15 -15.42 14.06 -12.27
CA ASN A 15 -15.70 13.24 -11.08
C ASN A 15 -15.61 11.73 -11.38
N GLY A 16 -15.87 11.30 -12.62
CA GLY A 16 -15.82 9.89 -13.03
C GLY A 16 -14.41 9.29 -12.95
N PRO A 17 -13.39 9.89 -13.59
CA PRO A 17 -12.01 9.42 -13.52
C PRO A 17 -11.44 9.39 -12.09
N VAL A 18 -11.67 10.43 -11.30
CA VAL A 18 -11.19 10.52 -9.90
C VAL A 18 -11.80 9.43 -9.02
N GLN A 19 -13.12 9.20 -9.14
CA GLN A 19 -13.79 8.10 -8.43
C GLN A 19 -13.28 6.72 -8.88
N GLY A 20 -12.90 6.58 -10.15
CA GLY A 20 -12.24 5.37 -10.67
C GLY A 20 -10.90 5.12 -9.97
N LEU A 21 -10.04 6.13 -9.90
CA LEU A 21 -8.72 6.02 -9.25
C LEU A 21 -8.84 5.71 -7.75
N GLN A 22 -9.78 6.34 -7.05
CA GLN A 22 -10.05 6.03 -5.64
C GLN A 22 -10.52 4.59 -5.42
N LYS A 23 -11.35 4.04 -6.32
CA LYS A 23 -11.77 2.63 -6.26
C LYS A 23 -10.61 1.68 -6.50
N VAL A 24 -9.73 1.99 -7.45
CA VAL A 24 -8.49 1.22 -7.68
C VAL A 24 -7.63 1.26 -6.42
N GLY A 25 -7.36 2.44 -5.86
CA GLY A 25 -6.59 2.59 -4.63
C GLY A 25 -7.16 1.78 -3.45
N ARG A 26 -8.48 1.83 -3.23
CA ARG A 26 -9.14 1.03 -2.19
C ARG A 26 -9.03 -0.48 -2.43
N SER A 27 -9.10 -0.91 -3.69
CA SER A 27 -8.99 -2.34 -4.04
C SER A 27 -7.59 -2.92 -3.75
N LEU A 28 -6.56 -2.08 -3.73
CA LEU A 28 -5.19 -2.48 -3.40
C LEU A 28 -4.96 -2.67 -1.89
N GLN A 29 -5.86 -2.21 -1.02
CA GLN A 29 -5.70 -2.35 0.43
C GLN A 29 -5.92 -3.78 0.94
N LEU A 30 -6.85 -4.52 0.31
CA LEU A 30 -7.21 -5.87 0.76
C LEU A 30 -6.02 -6.85 0.71
N PRO A 31 -5.24 -6.93 -0.38
CA PRO A 31 -3.98 -7.72 -0.40
C PRO A 31 -2.97 -7.26 0.65
N VAL A 32 -2.81 -5.94 0.81
CA VAL A 32 -1.83 -5.34 1.72
C VAL A 32 -2.12 -5.69 3.19
N ALA A 33 -3.38 -5.92 3.55
CA ALA A 33 -3.78 -6.30 4.91
C ALA A 33 -3.20 -7.66 5.37
N VAL A 34 -2.74 -8.52 4.45
CA VAL A 34 -2.13 -9.83 4.80
C VAL A 34 -0.62 -9.71 5.09
N LEU A 35 0.02 -8.64 4.60
CA LEU A 35 1.46 -8.42 4.76
C LEU A 35 1.96 -8.32 6.21
N PRO A 36 1.24 -7.73 7.19
CA PRO A 36 1.70 -7.75 8.58
C PRO A 36 1.91 -9.17 9.11
N ALA A 37 1.01 -10.10 8.75
CA ALA A 37 1.17 -11.50 9.15
C ALA A 37 2.40 -12.12 8.49
N ALA A 38 2.61 -11.86 7.20
CA ALA A 38 3.76 -12.38 6.47
C ALA A 38 5.10 -11.87 7.01
N GLY A 39 5.24 -10.56 7.19
CA GLY A 39 6.48 -9.99 7.72
C GLY A 39 6.71 -10.36 9.17
N LEU A 40 5.67 -10.46 10.02
CA LEU A 40 5.83 -10.97 11.39
C LEU A 40 6.38 -12.40 11.41
N LEU A 41 5.89 -13.28 10.53
CA LEU A 41 6.44 -14.64 10.38
C LEU A 41 7.92 -14.60 9.97
N VAL A 42 8.28 -13.78 8.97
CA VAL A 42 9.67 -13.66 8.51
C VAL A 42 10.58 -13.08 9.58
N SER A 43 10.18 -12.00 10.25
CA SER A 43 10.97 -11.36 11.31
C SER A 43 11.17 -12.30 12.50
N LEU A 44 10.12 -12.98 12.96
CA LEU A 44 10.28 -13.97 14.03
C LEU A 44 11.17 -15.13 13.60
N GLY A 45 11.06 -15.58 12.35
CA GLY A 45 11.94 -16.60 11.79
C GLY A 45 13.41 -16.17 11.79
N ASN A 46 13.69 -14.94 11.32
CA ASN A 46 15.04 -14.38 11.31
C ASN A 46 15.58 -14.12 12.73
N LEU A 47 14.74 -13.64 13.65
CA LEU A 47 15.08 -13.43 15.06
C LEU A 47 15.49 -14.77 15.71
N PHE A 48 14.70 -15.82 15.50
CA PHE A 48 15.01 -17.14 16.04
C PHE A 48 16.29 -17.71 15.44
N ALA A 49 16.49 -17.58 14.12
CA ALA A 49 17.72 -18.03 13.47
C ALA A 49 18.96 -17.31 14.00
N SER A 50 18.83 -16.02 14.37
CA SER A 50 19.94 -15.19 14.80
C SER A 50 20.33 -15.41 16.27
N TYR A 51 19.37 -15.65 17.15
CA TYR A 51 19.60 -15.65 18.60
C TYR A 51 19.36 -17.01 19.28
N LEU A 52 18.68 -17.95 18.63
CA LEU A 52 18.38 -19.26 19.19
C LEU A 52 19.07 -20.33 18.36
N HIS A 53 19.66 -21.33 19.03
CA HIS A 53 20.49 -22.35 18.38
C HIS A 53 20.00 -23.77 18.70
N GLY A 54 20.25 -24.69 17.78
CA GLY A 54 19.90 -26.10 17.90
C GLY A 54 18.78 -26.52 16.95
N ALA A 55 18.71 -27.81 16.65
CA ALA A 55 17.87 -28.37 15.59
C ALA A 55 16.38 -27.98 15.68
N PHE A 56 15.84 -27.85 16.90
CA PHE A 56 14.46 -27.40 17.11
C PHE A 56 14.25 -25.96 16.64
N TRP A 57 15.15 -25.04 17.02
CA TRP A 57 15.05 -23.62 16.68
C TRP A 57 15.38 -23.35 15.22
N GLU A 58 16.32 -24.06 14.64
CA GLU A 58 16.61 -24.02 13.20
C GLU A 58 15.40 -24.45 12.36
N LYS A 59 14.74 -25.56 12.76
CA LYS A 59 13.53 -26.03 12.09
C LYS A 59 12.37 -25.05 12.27
N THR A 60 12.19 -24.51 13.47
CA THR A 60 11.14 -23.52 13.77
C THR A 60 11.34 -22.24 12.94
N SER A 61 12.57 -21.74 12.86
CA SER A 61 12.93 -20.59 12.04
C SER A 61 12.60 -20.84 10.57
N SER A 62 12.99 -22.01 10.04
CA SER A 62 12.69 -22.40 8.65
C SER A 62 11.18 -22.48 8.37
N VAL A 63 10.38 -22.98 9.32
CA VAL A 63 8.91 -23.04 9.18
C VAL A 63 8.32 -21.64 9.07
N LEU A 64 8.76 -20.71 9.92
CA LEU A 64 8.28 -19.33 9.92
C LEU A 64 8.71 -18.58 8.66
N LEU A 65 9.98 -18.69 8.27
CA LEU A 65 10.53 -18.08 7.06
C LEU A 65 9.83 -18.58 5.80
N ASN A 66 9.62 -19.89 5.66
CA ASN A 66 8.91 -20.45 4.49
C ASN A 66 7.44 -20.02 4.45
N GLY A 67 6.77 -19.96 5.61
CA GLY A 67 5.37 -19.53 5.69
C GLY A 67 5.18 -18.07 5.29
N GLY A 68 5.99 -17.16 5.85
CA GLY A 68 5.94 -15.73 5.51
C GLY A 68 6.46 -15.46 4.09
N GLY A 69 7.56 -16.12 3.70
CA GLY A 69 8.16 -16.01 2.36
C GLY A 69 7.22 -16.43 1.24
N ALA A 70 6.36 -17.43 1.46
CA ALA A 70 5.34 -17.82 0.47
C ALA A 70 4.32 -16.71 0.16
N ILE A 71 4.04 -15.84 1.14
CA ILE A 71 3.16 -14.67 0.95
C ILE A 71 3.92 -13.55 0.24
N LEU A 72 5.17 -13.30 0.64
CA LEU A 72 6.04 -12.24 0.09
C LEU A 72 6.68 -12.60 -1.26
N ASP A 73 6.48 -13.83 -1.74
CA ASP A 73 7.01 -14.29 -3.02
C ASP A 73 6.57 -13.39 -4.18
N GLY A 74 7.55 -12.75 -4.83
CA GLY A 74 7.32 -11.82 -5.93
C GLY A 74 6.90 -12.49 -7.24
N LYS A 75 7.11 -13.82 -7.38
CA LYS A 75 6.77 -14.55 -8.61
C LYS A 75 5.30 -14.98 -8.65
N VAL A 76 4.73 -15.37 -7.52
CA VAL A 76 3.40 -16.00 -7.41
C VAL A 76 2.59 -15.45 -6.25
N GLY A 77 3.15 -15.45 -5.04
CA GLY A 77 2.44 -15.11 -3.79
C GLY A 77 1.81 -13.73 -3.83
N LEU A 78 2.64 -12.68 -3.88
CA LEU A 78 2.18 -11.29 -3.95
C LEU A 78 1.32 -11.02 -5.20
N PRO A 79 1.74 -11.39 -6.43
CA PRO A 79 0.92 -11.16 -7.62
C PRO A 79 -0.47 -11.79 -7.54
N LEU A 80 -0.60 -13.01 -7.01
CA LEU A 80 -1.88 -13.70 -6.88
C LEU A 80 -2.77 -13.03 -5.81
N LEU A 81 -2.21 -12.66 -4.66
CA LEU A 81 -2.94 -11.95 -3.62
C LEU A 81 -3.49 -10.61 -4.14
N PHE A 82 -2.67 -9.85 -4.88
CA PHE A 82 -3.10 -8.62 -5.53
C PHE A 82 -4.16 -8.86 -6.61
N CYS A 83 -4.01 -9.91 -7.42
CA CYS A 83 -5.02 -10.29 -8.40
C CYS A 83 -6.40 -10.53 -7.76
N ILE A 84 -6.45 -11.35 -6.71
CA ILE A 84 -7.69 -11.69 -6.00
C ILE A 84 -8.24 -10.46 -5.28
N GLY A 85 -7.41 -9.76 -4.51
CA GLY A 85 -7.88 -8.65 -3.69
C GLY A 85 -8.34 -7.45 -4.51
N VAL A 86 -7.69 -7.16 -5.64
CA VAL A 86 -8.15 -6.14 -6.58
C VAL A 86 -9.45 -6.55 -7.26
N ALA A 87 -9.58 -7.82 -7.68
CA ALA A 87 -10.82 -8.31 -8.29
C ALA A 87 -12.02 -8.17 -7.35
N ILE A 88 -11.85 -8.54 -6.08
CA ILE A 88 -12.88 -8.44 -5.05
C ILE A 88 -13.15 -6.96 -4.71
N GLY A 89 -12.10 -6.18 -4.43
CA GLY A 89 -12.23 -4.80 -3.99
C GLY A 89 -12.79 -3.85 -5.04
N PHE A 90 -12.56 -4.13 -6.33
CA PHE A 90 -13.10 -3.32 -7.43
C PHE A 90 -14.52 -3.75 -7.83
N ALA A 91 -14.91 -5.00 -7.61
CA ALA A 91 -16.23 -5.50 -7.97
C ALA A 91 -17.33 -4.99 -7.02
N LYS A 92 -18.37 -4.35 -7.58
CA LYS A 92 -19.49 -3.76 -6.80
C LYS A 92 -20.24 -4.76 -5.90
N LYS A 93 -20.26 -6.05 -6.28
CA LYS A 93 -20.97 -7.13 -5.58
C LYS A 93 -20.17 -8.44 -5.65
N ALA A 94 -18.88 -8.38 -5.31
CA ALA A 94 -18.01 -9.55 -5.37
C ALA A 94 -18.59 -10.73 -4.56
N ASP A 95 -18.39 -11.94 -5.06
CA ASP A 95 -18.61 -13.18 -4.31
C ASP A 95 -17.47 -14.18 -4.59
N GLY A 96 -17.54 -15.38 -4.02
CA GLY A 96 -16.49 -16.39 -4.18
C GLY A 96 -16.17 -16.73 -5.66
N SER A 97 -17.12 -16.54 -6.58
CA SER A 97 -16.86 -16.77 -8.01
C SER A 97 -15.99 -15.69 -8.65
N THR A 98 -15.97 -14.47 -8.10
CA THR A 98 -15.05 -13.40 -8.52
C THR A 98 -13.61 -13.78 -8.22
N ALA A 99 -13.35 -14.27 -7.00
CA ALA A 99 -12.03 -14.75 -6.60
C ALA A 99 -11.57 -15.95 -7.44
N LEU A 100 -12.46 -16.93 -7.66
CA LEU A 100 -12.15 -18.09 -8.49
C LEU A 100 -11.80 -17.68 -9.92
N ALA A 101 -12.54 -16.74 -10.51
CA ALA A 101 -12.25 -16.23 -11.86
C ALA A 101 -10.87 -15.54 -11.93
N ALA A 102 -10.50 -14.78 -10.89
CA ALA A 102 -9.19 -14.13 -10.80
C ALA A 102 -8.05 -15.16 -10.74
N VAL A 103 -8.20 -16.20 -9.90
CA VAL A 103 -7.23 -17.31 -9.80
C VAL A 103 -7.07 -18.01 -11.14
N VAL A 104 -8.17 -18.40 -11.78
CA VAL A 104 -8.12 -19.09 -13.09
C VAL A 104 -7.43 -18.21 -14.13
N GLY A 105 -7.81 -16.93 -14.24
CA GLY A 105 -7.16 -15.98 -15.16
C GLY A 105 -5.67 -15.84 -14.89
N PHE A 106 -5.27 -15.69 -13.61
CA PHE A 106 -3.87 -15.57 -13.22
C PHE A 106 -3.04 -16.82 -13.54
N LEU A 107 -3.56 -18.02 -13.25
CA LEU A 107 -2.86 -19.27 -13.54
C LEU A 107 -2.64 -19.46 -15.04
N VAL A 108 -3.65 -19.16 -15.86
CA VAL A 108 -3.53 -19.24 -17.33
C VAL A 108 -2.54 -18.21 -17.86
N TYR A 109 -2.67 -16.95 -17.42
CA TYR A 109 -1.75 -15.88 -17.76
C TYR A 109 -0.30 -16.26 -17.44
N ARG A 110 -0.03 -16.75 -16.22
CA ARG A 110 1.30 -17.16 -15.80
C ARG A 110 1.85 -18.32 -16.65
N GLY A 111 1.01 -19.32 -16.95
CA GLY A 111 1.41 -20.43 -17.81
C GLY A 111 1.81 -19.94 -19.21
N VAL A 112 1.08 -18.95 -19.75
CA VAL A 112 1.38 -18.36 -21.07
C VAL A 112 2.67 -17.55 -21.04
N LEU A 113 2.95 -16.79 -19.99
CA LEU A 113 4.23 -16.08 -19.85
C LEU A 113 5.44 -17.03 -19.89
N GLY A 114 5.28 -18.27 -19.41
CA GLY A 114 6.33 -19.30 -19.51
C GLY A 114 6.75 -19.64 -20.94
N ALA A 115 5.95 -19.31 -21.95
CA ALA A 115 6.30 -19.46 -23.36
C ALA A 115 7.13 -18.28 -23.92
N PHE A 116 7.34 -17.23 -23.13
CA PHE A 116 8.05 -16.00 -23.51
C PHE A 116 9.19 -15.71 -22.52
N PRO A 117 10.29 -16.49 -22.56
CA PRO A 117 11.45 -16.23 -21.72
C PRO A 117 12.13 -14.91 -22.11
N ILE A 118 12.79 -14.31 -21.14
CA ILE A 118 13.68 -13.16 -21.34
C ILE A 118 14.90 -13.64 -22.14
N ASP A 119 15.25 -12.92 -23.21
CA ASP A 119 16.43 -13.21 -24.02
C ASP A 119 17.70 -13.30 -23.15
N GLY A 120 18.47 -14.39 -23.31
CA GLY A 120 19.70 -14.63 -22.56
C GLY A 120 19.53 -15.32 -21.20
N THR A 121 18.31 -15.64 -20.77
CA THR A 121 18.05 -16.39 -19.52
C THR A 121 17.94 -17.90 -19.72
N VAL A 122 17.84 -18.35 -20.97
CA VAL A 122 17.80 -19.78 -21.32
C VAL A 122 19.21 -20.34 -21.18
N THR A 123 19.40 -21.23 -20.22
CA THR A 123 20.67 -21.93 -19.94
C THR A 123 20.43 -23.43 -19.86
N ASP A 124 21.51 -24.23 -19.83
CA ASP A 124 21.39 -25.68 -19.61
C ASP A 124 20.74 -26.01 -18.26
N GLU A 125 20.92 -25.16 -17.26
CA GLU A 125 20.34 -25.27 -15.91
C GLU A 125 18.90 -24.74 -15.84
N LEU A 126 18.52 -23.84 -16.75
CA LEU A 126 17.17 -23.27 -16.88
C LEU A 126 16.68 -23.30 -18.34
N PRO A 127 16.32 -24.49 -18.88
CA PRO A 127 15.97 -24.63 -20.31
C PRO A 127 14.75 -23.84 -20.75
N GLN A 128 13.84 -23.56 -19.80
CA GLN A 128 12.65 -22.74 -20.02
C GLN A 128 12.90 -21.23 -19.95
N GLY A 129 14.08 -20.80 -19.48
CA GLY A 129 14.40 -19.40 -19.18
C GLY A 129 13.56 -18.81 -18.04
N GLU A 130 13.85 -17.56 -17.68
CA GLU A 130 12.98 -16.78 -16.79
C GLU A 130 11.92 -16.07 -17.63
N PRO A 131 10.62 -16.21 -17.31
CA PRO A 131 9.56 -15.57 -18.07
C PRO A 131 9.57 -14.05 -17.86
N GLN A 132 9.10 -13.31 -18.87
CA GLN A 132 8.77 -11.89 -18.74
C GLN A 132 7.63 -11.70 -17.73
N ASN A 133 7.96 -11.56 -16.44
CA ASN A 133 6.98 -11.51 -15.35
C ASN A 133 6.79 -10.07 -14.80
N PRO A 134 5.63 -9.45 -15.01
CA PRO A 134 5.28 -8.15 -14.43
C PRO A 134 5.04 -8.15 -12.91
N GLY A 135 5.14 -9.32 -12.26
CA GLY A 135 4.92 -9.48 -10.83
C GLY A 135 3.56 -8.92 -10.40
N VAL A 136 3.58 -8.09 -9.35
CA VAL A 136 2.36 -7.53 -8.75
C VAL A 136 1.55 -6.67 -9.73
N LEU A 137 2.20 -6.00 -10.70
CA LEU A 137 1.49 -5.18 -11.69
C LEU A 137 0.63 -6.06 -12.61
N GLY A 138 1.14 -7.21 -13.03
CA GLY A 138 0.39 -8.19 -13.81
C GLY A 138 -0.81 -8.72 -13.01
N GLY A 139 -0.60 -9.02 -11.73
CA GLY A 139 -1.66 -9.40 -10.79
C GLY A 139 -2.79 -8.35 -10.72
N ILE A 140 -2.45 -7.07 -10.50
CA ILE A 140 -3.42 -5.97 -10.44
C ILE A 140 -4.24 -5.88 -11.74
N LEU A 141 -3.59 -5.95 -12.90
CA LEU A 141 -4.26 -5.79 -14.19
C LEU A 141 -5.24 -6.94 -14.47
N ILE A 142 -4.87 -8.18 -14.13
CA ILE A 142 -5.76 -9.34 -14.23
C ILE A 142 -6.90 -9.22 -13.22
N GLY A 143 -6.64 -8.71 -12.02
CA GLY A 143 -7.67 -8.44 -11.01
C GLY A 143 -8.71 -7.43 -11.50
N LEU A 144 -8.26 -6.31 -12.06
CA LEU A 144 -9.14 -5.28 -12.65
C LEU A 144 -9.95 -5.84 -13.81
N LEU A 145 -9.31 -6.59 -14.73
CA LEU A 145 -10.02 -7.26 -15.83
C LEU A 145 -11.08 -8.20 -15.27
N THR A 146 -10.74 -9.02 -14.29
CA THR A 146 -11.66 -9.96 -13.65
C THR A 146 -12.88 -9.23 -13.09
N ALA A 147 -12.68 -8.12 -12.38
CA ALA A 147 -13.78 -7.36 -11.81
C ALA A 147 -14.71 -6.80 -12.89
N VAL A 148 -14.17 -6.34 -14.02
CA VAL A 148 -14.95 -5.82 -15.16
C VAL A 148 -15.73 -6.94 -15.85
N VAL A 149 -15.06 -8.05 -16.19
CA VAL A 149 -15.69 -9.21 -16.85
C VAL A 149 -16.76 -9.82 -15.94
N TRP A 150 -16.47 -9.98 -14.66
CA TRP A 150 -17.43 -10.50 -13.69
C TRP A 150 -18.68 -9.61 -13.61
N GLN A 151 -18.51 -8.30 -13.44
CA GLN A 151 -19.65 -7.37 -13.39
C GLN A 151 -20.51 -7.45 -14.65
N ARG A 152 -19.88 -7.61 -15.82
CA ARG A 152 -20.58 -7.64 -17.11
C ARG A 152 -21.29 -8.97 -17.40
N TYR A 153 -20.71 -10.10 -16.99
CA TYR A 153 -21.12 -11.44 -17.46
C TYR A 153 -21.64 -12.39 -16.38
N HIS A 154 -21.56 -12.06 -15.08
CA HIS A 154 -21.97 -12.96 -13.99
C HIS A 154 -23.46 -13.37 -13.99
N ARG A 155 -24.31 -12.72 -14.79
CA ARG A 155 -25.74 -13.04 -14.95
C ARG A 155 -26.14 -13.43 -16.38
N THR A 156 -25.15 -13.59 -17.27
CA THR A 156 -25.41 -13.93 -18.67
C THR A 156 -25.98 -15.33 -18.80
N LYS A 157 -27.00 -15.46 -19.65
CA LYS A 157 -27.58 -16.75 -20.05
C LYS A 157 -27.12 -17.07 -21.47
N LEU A 158 -26.61 -18.28 -21.65
CA LEU A 158 -26.25 -18.91 -22.91
C LEU A 158 -27.42 -19.75 -23.42
N VAL A 159 -27.26 -20.27 -24.64
CA VAL A 159 -28.15 -21.25 -25.25
C VAL A 159 -28.27 -22.53 -24.41
N ASP A 160 -29.40 -23.24 -24.53
CA ASP A 160 -29.80 -24.29 -23.58
C ASP A 160 -28.77 -25.41 -23.41
N TRP A 161 -28.11 -25.84 -24.49
CA TRP A 161 -27.08 -26.89 -24.43
C TRP A 161 -25.78 -26.44 -23.72
N LEU A 162 -25.53 -25.13 -23.63
CA LEU A 162 -24.45 -24.52 -22.84
C LEU A 162 -24.92 -24.06 -21.45
N GLY A 163 -26.14 -24.41 -21.04
CA GLY A 163 -26.77 -23.89 -19.82
C GLY A 163 -25.99 -24.16 -18.54
N PHE A 164 -25.14 -25.20 -18.53
CA PHE A 164 -24.23 -25.49 -17.41
C PHE A 164 -23.27 -24.33 -17.11
N PHE A 165 -22.83 -23.59 -18.13
CA PHE A 165 -21.88 -22.50 -18.00
C PHE A 165 -22.54 -21.15 -17.69
N ASN A 166 -23.85 -21.10 -17.45
CA ASN A 166 -24.56 -19.84 -17.23
C ASN A 166 -24.10 -19.06 -15.99
N GLY A 167 -24.22 -17.74 -16.11
CA GLY A 167 -24.01 -16.79 -15.03
C GLY A 167 -22.57 -16.80 -14.50
N ARG A 168 -22.42 -17.02 -13.20
CA ARG A 168 -21.12 -16.97 -12.50
C ARG A 168 -20.10 -17.99 -13.02
N ARG A 169 -20.55 -19.12 -13.55
CA ARG A 169 -19.68 -20.18 -14.11
C ARG A 169 -19.04 -19.79 -15.43
N LEU A 170 -19.65 -18.84 -16.17
CA LEU A 170 -19.11 -18.33 -17.43
C LEU A 170 -17.83 -17.52 -17.20
N VAL A 171 -17.76 -16.79 -16.07
CA VAL A 171 -16.73 -15.78 -15.85
C VAL A 171 -15.32 -16.39 -15.79
N PRO A 172 -15.04 -17.46 -15.02
CA PRO A 172 -13.72 -18.11 -15.05
C PRO A 172 -13.31 -18.61 -16.44
N ILE A 173 -14.27 -19.07 -17.25
CA ILE A 173 -14.01 -19.55 -18.62
C ILE A 173 -13.61 -18.39 -19.52
N LEU A 174 -14.35 -17.28 -19.48
CA LEU A 174 -13.97 -16.06 -20.21
C LEU A 174 -12.61 -15.55 -19.77
N MET A 175 -12.34 -15.56 -18.46
CA MET A 175 -11.05 -15.15 -17.92
C MET A 175 -9.90 -16.02 -18.44
N ALA A 176 -10.07 -17.34 -18.53
CA ALA A 176 -9.05 -18.22 -19.10
C ALA A 176 -8.67 -17.78 -20.54
N PHE A 177 -9.65 -17.62 -21.43
CA PHE A 177 -9.37 -17.21 -22.82
C PHE A 177 -8.81 -15.78 -22.93
N LEU A 178 -9.35 -14.83 -22.17
CA LEU A 178 -8.87 -13.45 -22.18
C LEU A 178 -7.43 -13.36 -21.63
N CYS A 179 -7.09 -14.16 -20.61
CA CYS A 179 -5.75 -14.21 -20.04
C CYS A 179 -4.73 -14.94 -20.91
N VAL A 180 -5.15 -15.81 -21.84
CA VAL A 180 -4.25 -16.28 -22.91
C VAL A 180 -3.82 -15.11 -23.79
N ILE A 181 -4.78 -14.33 -24.27
CA ILE A 181 -4.51 -13.17 -25.13
C ILE A 181 -3.64 -12.16 -24.38
N LEU A 182 -3.99 -11.82 -23.14
CA LEU A 182 -3.18 -10.92 -22.33
C LEU A 182 -1.79 -11.49 -22.03
N GLY A 183 -1.66 -12.78 -21.72
CA GLY A 183 -0.37 -13.42 -21.49
C GLY A 183 0.56 -13.27 -22.70
N VAL A 184 0.05 -13.49 -23.92
CA VAL A 184 0.81 -13.26 -25.16
C VAL A 184 1.17 -11.80 -25.33
N LEU A 185 0.22 -10.88 -25.13
CA LEU A 185 0.49 -9.44 -25.25
C LEU A 185 1.55 -8.97 -24.27
N PHE A 186 1.52 -9.42 -23.03
CA PHE A 186 2.55 -9.10 -22.05
C PHE A 186 3.88 -9.77 -22.39
N GLY A 187 3.89 -11.05 -22.76
CA GLY A 187 5.09 -11.75 -23.18
C GLY A 187 5.83 -11.04 -24.33
N LEU A 188 5.09 -10.41 -25.25
CA LEU A 188 5.66 -9.69 -26.39
C LEU A 188 5.98 -8.21 -26.11
N LEU A 189 5.18 -7.53 -25.29
CA LEU A 189 5.21 -6.06 -25.16
C LEU A 189 5.69 -5.56 -23.80
N TRP A 190 5.88 -6.44 -22.81
CA TRP A 190 6.22 -6.02 -21.45
C TRP A 190 7.67 -5.55 -21.31
N GLN A 191 8.61 -6.16 -22.03
CA GLN A 191 10.04 -5.91 -21.83
C GLN A 191 10.42 -4.42 -21.91
N PRO A 192 10.01 -3.63 -22.93
CA PRO A 192 10.33 -2.20 -22.96
C PRO A 192 9.73 -1.40 -21.78
N VAL A 193 8.55 -1.81 -21.29
CA VAL A 193 7.89 -1.20 -20.13
C VAL A 193 8.66 -1.55 -18.86
N GLY A 194 9.03 -2.83 -18.70
CA GLY A 194 9.86 -3.32 -17.60
C GLY A 194 11.21 -2.63 -17.53
N ASP A 195 11.88 -2.45 -18.68
CA ASP A 195 13.16 -1.75 -18.79
C ASP A 195 13.02 -0.27 -18.41
N GLY A 196 11.96 0.39 -18.87
CA GLY A 196 11.66 1.78 -18.51
C GLY A 196 11.40 1.96 -17.00
N LEU A 197 10.61 1.06 -16.40
CA LEU A 197 10.34 1.04 -14.96
C LEU A 197 11.61 0.74 -14.15
N THR A 198 12.42 -0.21 -14.61
CA THR A 198 13.70 -0.57 -14.00
C THR A 198 14.69 0.59 -14.07
N TRP A 199 14.79 1.26 -15.21
CA TRP A 199 15.60 2.46 -15.36
C TRP A 199 15.15 3.55 -14.40
N PHE A 200 13.84 3.86 -14.38
CA PHE A 200 13.27 4.88 -13.50
C PHE A 200 13.54 4.58 -12.02
N SER A 201 13.31 3.34 -11.59
CA SER A 201 13.56 2.94 -10.21
C SER A 201 15.04 3.03 -9.85
N LYS A 202 15.96 2.59 -10.72
CA LYS A 202 17.42 2.73 -10.52
C LYS A 202 17.84 4.20 -10.39
N GLN A 203 17.27 5.11 -11.20
CA GLN A 203 17.53 6.54 -11.07
C GLN A 203 17.07 7.05 -9.70
N LEU A 204 15.84 6.74 -9.29
CA LEU A 204 15.32 7.23 -8.02
C LEU A 204 16.07 6.63 -6.81
N ILE A 205 16.41 5.34 -6.84
CA ILE A 205 17.24 4.69 -5.82
C ILE A 205 18.61 5.37 -5.74
N GLY A 206 19.25 5.61 -6.89
CA GLY A 206 20.56 6.24 -7.00
C GLY A 206 20.64 7.68 -6.46
N LEU A 207 19.50 8.38 -6.33
CA LEU A 207 19.44 9.70 -5.68
C LEU A 207 19.57 9.63 -4.15
N GLY A 208 19.62 8.44 -3.55
CA GLY A 208 19.79 8.24 -2.11
C GLY A 208 18.74 8.99 -1.30
N SER A 209 19.18 9.90 -0.42
CA SER A 209 18.29 10.69 0.45
C SER A 209 17.29 11.53 -0.34
N TRP A 210 17.68 12.06 -1.50
CA TRP A 210 16.75 12.80 -2.36
C TRP A 210 15.71 11.88 -3.00
N GLY A 211 16.11 10.66 -3.36
CA GLY A 211 15.19 9.62 -3.84
C GLY A 211 14.11 9.28 -2.82
N ALA A 212 14.53 9.03 -1.58
CA ALA A 212 13.63 8.80 -0.45
C ALA A 212 12.68 10.00 -0.23
N ALA A 213 13.21 11.23 -0.28
CA ALA A 213 12.42 12.43 -0.10
C ALA A 213 11.36 12.65 -1.18
N ILE A 214 11.74 12.48 -2.45
CA ILE A 214 10.81 12.58 -3.59
C ILE A 214 9.71 11.53 -3.46
N PHE A 215 10.08 10.29 -3.13
CA PHE A 215 9.12 9.22 -2.90
C PHE A 215 8.13 9.58 -1.78
N GLY A 216 8.61 10.01 -0.60
CA GLY A 216 7.76 10.37 0.53
C GLY A 216 6.79 11.52 0.22
N PHE A 217 7.28 12.54 -0.48
CA PHE A 217 6.46 13.67 -0.92
C PHE A 217 5.38 13.24 -1.91
N ALA A 218 5.74 12.51 -2.96
CA ALA A 218 4.80 12.00 -3.96
C ALA A 218 3.78 11.04 -3.32
N ASN A 219 4.23 10.18 -2.41
CA ASN A 219 3.39 9.25 -1.69
C ASN A 219 2.23 9.96 -0.99
N ARG A 220 2.51 11.02 -0.21
CA ARG A 220 1.47 11.78 0.47
C ARG A 220 0.55 12.49 -0.52
N LEU A 221 1.09 13.18 -1.53
CA LEU A 221 0.25 13.89 -2.51
C LEU A 221 -0.73 12.99 -3.28
N LEU A 222 -0.45 11.70 -3.40
CA LEU A 222 -1.30 10.73 -4.10
C LEU A 222 -2.37 10.08 -3.21
N ILE A 223 -2.40 10.34 -1.90
CA ILE A 223 -3.43 9.82 -0.99
C ILE A 223 -4.85 10.29 -1.31
N PRO A 224 -5.12 11.58 -1.59
CA PRO A 224 -6.47 12.06 -1.89
C PRO A 224 -7.17 11.30 -3.04
N ILE A 225 -6.38 10.77 -3.98
CA ILE A 225 -6.85 10.00 -5.14
C ILE A 225 -6.58 8.50 -5.03
N GLY A 226 -6.05 8.03 -3.90
CA GLY A 226 -5.76 6.61 -3.64
C GLY A 226 -4.56 6.03 -4.40
N MET A 227 -3.88 6.82 -5.23
CA MET A 227 -2.80 6.36 -6.12
C MET A 227 -1.47 6.12 -5.42
N HIS A 228 -1.33 6.54 -4.16
CA HIS A 228 -0.17 6.21 -3.32
C HIS A 228 0.05 4.70 -3.20
N GLN A 229 -1.02 3.90 -3.24
CA GLN A 229 -0.93 2.44 -3.20
C GLN A 229 -0.25 1.85 -4.45
N PHE A 230 -0.44 2.48 -5.60
CA PHE A 230 0.26 2.08 -6.82
C PHE A 230 1.77 2.38 -6.72
N LEU A 231 2.11 3.59 -6.24
CA LEU A 231 3.49 3.98 -5.97
C LEU A 231 4.15 3.02 -4.96
N ASN A 232 3.47 2.73 -3.85
CA ASN A 232 3.88 1.78 -2.83
C ASN A 232 4.14 0.40 -3.42
N THR A 233 3.15 -0.14 -4.16
CA THR A 233 3.25 -1.50 -4.69
C THR A 233 4.47 -1.67 -5.58
N PHE A 234 4.77 -0.69 -6.44
CA PHE A 234 5.94 -0.76 -7.29
C PHE A 234 7.24 -0.65 -6.47
N PHE A 235 7.40 0.38 -5.64
CA PHE A 235 8.67 0.59 -4.94
C PHE A 235 8.94 -0.45 -3.84
N TRP A 236 7.90 -0.90 -3.14
CA TRP A 236 8.04 -1.85 -2.05
C TRP A 236 8.17 -3.31 -2.51
N PHE A 237 7.63 -3.68 -3.68
CA PHE A 237 7.61 -5.08 -4.14
C PHE A 237 8.26 -5.35 -5.49
N GLN A 238 8.73 -4.34 -6.23
CA GLN A 238 9.37 -4.53 -7.54
C GLN A 238 10.62 -3.69 -7.77
N ALA A 239 10.74 -2.50 -7.17
CA ALA A 239 11.89 -1.63 -7.40
C ALA A 239 13.17 -2.18 -6.75
N GLY A 240 14.23 -2.28 -7.55
CA GLY A 240 15.51 -2.80 -7.13
C GLY A 240 15.52 -4.32 -6.95
N GLU A 241 16.71 -4.88 -6.85
CA GLU A 241 16.96 -6.32 -6.81
C GLU A 241 18.08 -6.61 -5.81
N TYR A 242 17.96 -7.74 -5.12
CA TYR A 242 18.98 -8.26 -4.22
C TYR A 242 19.04 -9.78 -4.35
N THR A 243 20.25 -10.32 -4.51
CA THR A 243 20.51 -11.76 -4.47
C THR A 243 21.12 -12.10 -3.12
N GLY A 244 20.39 -12.87 -2.31
CA GLY A 244 20.82 -13.30 -0.99
C GLY A 244 21.92 -14.36 -1.03
N ALA A 245 22.44 -14.71 0.14
CA ALA A 245 23.48 -15.75 0.28
C ALA A 245 23.00 -17.15 -0.11
N ASP A 246 21.69 -17.37 -0.14
CA ASP A 246 21.03 -18.59 -0.60
C ASP A 246 20.86 -18.65 -2.13
N GLY A 247 21.33 -17.63 -2.85
CA GLY A 247 21.20 -17.51 -4.30
C GLY A 247 19.82 -17.08 -4.78
N GLN A 248 18.88 -16.81 -3.86
CA GLN A 248 17.55 -16.32 -4.24
C GLN A 248 17.58 -14.82 -4.51
N THR A 249 17.08 -14.45 -5.67
CA THR A 249 16.84 -13.06 -6.05
C THR A 249 15.46 -12.61 -5.58
N VAL A 250 15.42 -11.50 -4.85
CA VAL A 250 14.17 -10.81 -4.44
C VAL A 250 14.15 -9.38 -4.98
N GLN A 251 12.93 -8.87 -5.19
CA GLN A 251 12.69 -7.52 -5.72
C GLN A 251 11.78 -6.70 -4.81
N GLY A 252 11.97 -5.39 -4.84
CA GLY A 252 11.21 -4.45 -4.00
C GLY A 252 11.83 -4.21 -2.64
N ASP A 253 11.70 -2.98 -2.17
CA ASP A 253 12.37 -2.51 -0.95
C ASP A 253 12.01 -3.33 0.31
N ILE A 254 10.75 -3.74 0.47
CA ILE A 254 10.31 -4.55 1.63
C ILE A 254 10.87 -5.97 1.53
N SER A 255 10.75 -6.62 0.38
CA SER A 255 11.21 -8.00 0.20
C SER A 255 12.74 -8.09 0.32
N ARG A 256 13.46 -7.10 -0.22
CA ARG A 256 14.92 -6.97 -0.07
C ARG A 256 15.33 -6.79 1.39
N PHE A 257 14.64 -5.93 2.13
CA PHE A 257 14.89 -5.74 3.56
C PHE A 257 14.73 -7.05 4.35
N PHE A 258 13.65 -7.80 4.12
CA PHE A 258 13.42 -9.08 4.81
C PHE A 258 14.36 -10.21 4.37
N ALA A 259 14.95 -10.11 3.18
CA ALA A 259 16.03 -10.98 2.72
C ALA A 259 17.42 -10.57 3.28
N GLY A 260 17.49 -9.51 4.09
CA GLY A 260 18.73 -9.05 4.72
C GLY A 260 19.60 -8.15 3.85
N ASP A 261 19.05 -7.49 2.84
CA ASP A 261 19.78 -6.50 2.05
C ASP A 261 20.13 -5.26 2.89
N PRO A 262 21.43 -4.98 3.15
CA PRO A 262 21.85 -3.84 3.96
C PRO A 262 21.61 -2.49 3.26
N SER A 263 21.23 -2.48 1.98
CA SER A 263 20.92 -1.28 1.19
C SER A 263 19.42 -1.06 0.98
N ALA A 264 18.58 -1.91 1.57
CA ALA A 264 17.13 -1.75 1.53
C ALA A 264 16.61 -0.83 2.65
N GLY A 265 15.34 -0.45 2.55
CA GLY A 265 14.64 0.41 3.49
C GLY A 265 14.56 1.89 3.06
N GLN A 266 15.06 2.22 1.86
CA GLN A 266 15.09 3.60 1.35
C GLN A 266 13.70 4.23 1.25
N PHE A 267 12.70 3.42 0.92
CA PHE A 267 11.32 3.81 0.74
C PHE A 267 10.42 3.39 1.91
N THR A 268 11.01 2.99 3.05
CA THR A 268 10.29 2.63 4.29
C THR A 268 10.75 3.41 5.52
N SER A 269 12.06 3.59 5.74
CA SER A 269 12.62 4.07 7.02
C SER A 269 12.02 5.40 7.50
N GLY A 270 11.85 6.37 6.61
CA GLY A 270 11.42 7.71 6.99
C GLY A 270 9.93 7.87 7.25
N PHE A 271 9.13 6.82 7.13
CA PHE A 271 7.75 6.85 7.62
C PHE A 271 7.67 6.75 9.14
N PHE A 272 8.59 6.04 9.80
CA PHE A 272 8.55 5.86 11.26
C PHE A 272 8.52 7.20 12.03
N PRO A 273 9.39 8.20 11.74
CA PRO A 273 9.32 9.49 12.44
C PRO A 273 7.98 10.22 12.26
N ILE A 274 7.32 10.07 11.11
CA ILE A 274 6.04 10.72 10.84
C ILE A 274 4.90 9.99 11.55
N MET A 275 4.82 8.68 11.39
CA MET A 275 3.72 7.87 11.90
C MET A 275 3.73 7.75 13.42
N MET A 276 4.93 7.62 14.01
CA MET A 276 5.09 7.47 15.46
C MET A 276 5.16 8.81 16.20
N PHE A 277 5.54 9.91 15.56
CA PHE A 277 5.78 11.17 16.26
C PHE A 277 5.09 12.38 15.61
N GLY A 278 5.32 12.62 14.31
CA GLY A 278 4.77 13.78 13.61
C GLY A 278 3.23 13.85 13.65
N LEU A 279 2.55 12.79 13.21
CA LEU A 279 1.09 12.73 13.17
C LEU A 279 0.44 12.71 14.56
N PRO A 280 0.94 11.95 15.56
CA PRO A 280 0.49 12.10 16.95
C PRO A 280 0.63 13.53 17.48
N ALA A 281 1.71 14.24 17.14
CA ALA A 281 1.89 15.63 17.52
C ALA A 281 0.92 16.58 16.79
N ALA A 282 0.59 16.32 15.53
CA ALA A 282 -0.47 17.02 14.82
C ALA A 282 -1.85 16.79 15.47
N ALA A 283 -2.18 15.55 15.84
CA ALA A 283 -3.41 15.22 16.54
C ALA A 283 -3.51 15.95 17.89
N LEU A 284 -2.40 16.04 18.63
CA LEU A 284 -2.31 16.85 19.85
C LEU A 284 -2.55 18.35 19.58
N ALA A 285 -1.97 18.89 18.50
CA ALA A 285 -2.18 20.28 18.10
C ALA A 285 -3.65 20.56 17.75
N ILE A 286 -4.31 19.65 17.02
CA ILE A 286 -5.74 19.73 16.70
C ILE A 286 -6.57 19.73 17.98
N ALA A 287 -6.32 18.79 18.89
CA ALA A 287 -7.02 18.70 20.17
C ALA A 287 -6.88 19.99 21.01
N HIS A 288 -5.68 20.58 21.07
CA HIS A 288 -5.44 21.83 21.78
C HIS A 288 -6.11 23.04 21.12
N CYS A 289 -6.30 23.01 19.80
CA CYS A 289 -6.96 24.10 19.06
C CYS A 289 -8.50 23.97 19.04
N ALA A 290 -9.07 22.85 19.48
CA ALA A 290 -10.51 22.70 19.61
C ALA A 290 -11.11 23.72 20.58
N ARG A 291 -12.37 24.11 20.33
CA ARG A 291 -13.14 25.00 21.21
C ARG A 291 -13.22 24.41 22.64
N PRO A 292 -13.24 25.26 23.69
CA PRO A 292 -13.25 24.79 25.08
C PRO A 292 -14.33 23.75 25.37
N GLU A 293 -15.51 23.91 24.77
CA GLU A 293 -16.69 23.06 24.99
C GLU A 293 -16.52 21.66 24.41
N ARG A 294 -15.78 21.51 23.30
CA ARG A 294 -15.55 20.23 22.61
C ARG A 294 -14.18 19.60 22.86
N ARG A 295 -13.30 20.29 23.59
CA ARG A 295 -11.90 19.84 23.79
C ARG A 295 -11.80 18.44 24.41
N LYS A 296 -12.74 18.04 25.26
CA LYS A 296 -12.77 16.71 25.86
C LYS A 296 -13.11 15.62 24.83
N GLU A 297 -14.13 15.86 24.02
CA GLU A 297 -14.58 14.95 22.95
C GLU A 297 -13.49 14.80 21.87
N VAL A 298 -13.02 15.93 21.33
CA VAL A 298 -11.98 15.96 20.29
C VAL A 298 -10.65 15.44 20.84
N GLY A 299 -10.31 15.74 22.10
CA GLY A 299 -9.13 15.18 22.75
C GLY A 299 -9.17 13.66 22.80
N GLY A 300 -10.31 13.07 23.20
CA GLY A 300 -10.50 11.62 23.20
C GLY A 300 -10.36 11.01 21.80
N LEU A 301 -10.99 11.62 20.80
CA LEU A 301 -10.88 11.20 19.40
C LEU A 301 -9.43 11.25 18.91
N MET A 302 -8.76 12.39 19.09
CA MET A 302 -7.38 12.62 18.64
C MET A 302 -6.38 11.68 19.31
N VAL A 303 -6.55 11.36 20.60
CA VAL A 303 -5.72 10.36 21.29
C VAL A 303 -5.91 8.97 20.67
N SER A 304 -7.16 8.57 20.38
CA SER A 304 -7.45 7.26 19.79
C SER A 304 -6.81 7.11 18.40
N VAL A 305 -6.97 8.10 17.53
CA VAL A 305 -6.36 8.06 16.19
C VAL A 305 -4.84 8.22 16.23
N ALA A 306 -4.30 9.01 17.17
CA ALA A 306 -2.86 9.13 17.40
C ALA A 306 -2.24 7.80 17.86
N LEU A 307 -2.90 7.09 18.78
CA LEU A 307 -2.44 5.79 19.24
C LEU A 307 -2.49 4.76 18.10
N THR A 308 -3.51 4.84 17.25
CA THR A 308 -3.61 3.99 16.04
C THR A 308 -2.41 4.24 15.12
N SER A 309 -2.13 5.50 14.77
CA SER A 309 -0.95 5.86 13.96
C SER A 309 0.36 5.43 14.62
N PHE A 310 0.51 5.64 15.93
CA PHE A 310 1.73 5.28 16.65
C PHE A 310 1.97 3.77 16.69
N VAL A 311 0.95 2.98 17.01
CA VAL A 311 1.09 1.54 17.21
C VAL A 311 1.16 0.79 15.88
N THR A 312 0.26 1.12 14.95
CA THR A 312 0.07 0.35 13.72
C THR A 312 0.59 1.04 12.47
N GLY A 313 0.92 2.33 12.53
CA GLY A 313 1.33 3.10 11.36
C GLY A 313 0.17 3.52 10.45
N VAL A 314 -1.10 3.32 10.85
CA VAL A 314 -2.27 3.74 10.04
C VAL A 314 -2.52 5.23 10.23
N THR A 315 -2.41 6.01 9.15
CA THR A 315 -2.39 7.47 9.20
C THR A 315 -3.69 8.12 8.73
N GLU A 316 -4.49 7.39 7.96
CA GLU A 316 -5.68 7.90 7.27
C GLU A 316 -6.68 8.59 8.21
N PRO A 317 -7.00 8.06 9.41
CA PRO A 317 -7.95 8.73 10.31
C PRO A 317 -7.50 10.14 10.72
N ILE A 318 -6.19 10.37 10.88
CA ILE A 318 -5.63 11.68 11.20
C ILE A 318 -5.58 12.55 9.95
N GLU A 319 -5.02 12.03 8.86
CA GLU A 319 -4.85 12.80 7.62
C GLU A 319 -6.19 13.28 7.06
N PHE A 320 -7.21 12.42 7.06
CA PHE A 320 -8.54 12.77 6.53
C PHE A 320 -9.25 13.83 7.38
N SER A 321 -8.87 13.98 8.66
CA SER A 321 -9.43 15.01 9.53
C SER A 321 -9.08 16.45 9.11
N PHE A 322 -8.00 16.64 8.35
CA PHE A 322 -7.57 17.98 7.90
C PHE A 322 -7.29 18.09 6.39
N MET A 323 -7.07 16.98 5.68
CA MET A 323 -6.69 16.99 4.26
C MET A 323 -7.67 17.76 3.37
N PHE A 324 -8.97 17.60 3.59
CA PHE A 324 -10.02 18.26 2.81
C PHE A 324 -10.34 19.67 3.29
N VAL A 325 -10.14 19.93 4.59
CA VAL A 325 -10.46 21.21 5.22
C VAL A 325 -9.31 22.21 5.10
N ALA A 326 -8.07 21.71 5.07
CA ALA A 326 -6.85 22.50 4.99
C ALA A 326 -5.85 21.90 3.97
N PRO A 327 -6.12 22.00 2.66
CA PRO A 327 -5.27 21.39 1.62
C PRO A 327 -3.83 21.91 1.61
N LEU A 328 -3.61 23.18 1.96
CA LEU A 328 -2.24 23.73 2.06
C LEU A 328 -1.48 23.12 3.24
N LEU A 329 -2.13 22.91 4.38
CA LEU A 329 -1.53 22.22 5.52
C LEU A 329 -1.21 20.75 5.18
N TYR A 330 -2.05 20.13 4.36
CA TYR A 330 -1.77 18.82 3.78
C TYR A 330 -0.55 18.82 2.85
N GLY A 331 -0.39 19.85 2.02
CA GLY A 331 0.83 20.03 1.22
C GLY A 331 2.08 20.16 2.09
N VAL A 332 2.00 20.89 3.20
CA VAL A 332 3.10 20.99 4.17
C VAL A 332 3.41 19.63 4.80
N HIS A 333 2.38 18.87 5.21
CA HIS A 333 2.54 17.49 5.69
C HIS A 333 3.24 16.58 4.66
N ALA A 334 2.91 16.72 3.37
CA ALA A 334 3.59 15.99 2.30
C ALA A 334 5.08 16.36 2.22
N VAL A 335 5.42 17.65 2.29
CA VAL A 335 6.82 18.13 2.29
C VAL A 335 7.57 17.60 3.52
N LEU A 336 6.97 17.67 4.71
CA LEU A 336 7.56 17.17 5.93
C LEU A 336 7.80 15.66 5.88
N THR A 337 6.88 14.90 5.27
CA THR A 337 7.06 13.47 5.05
C THR A 337 8.24 13.19 4.10
N GLY A 338 8.35 13.93 3.00
CA GLY A 338 9.53 13.86 2.14
C GLY A 338 10.82 14.21 2.87
N ALA A 339 10.81 15.27 3.69
CA ALA A 339 11.96 15.64 4.52
C ALA A 339 12.34 14.52 5.51
N SER A 340 11.35 13.88 6.15
CA SER A 340 11.58 12.75 7.06
C SER A 340 12.24 11.57 6.34
N MET A 341 11.75 11.23 5.15
CA MET A 341 12.35 10.21 4.28
C MET A 341 13.80 10.51 3.92
N GLY A 342 14.08 11.73 3.46
CA GLY A 342 15.44 12.12 3.10
C GLY A 342 16.40 12.18 4.29
N ILE A 343 15.99 12.79 5.40
CA ILE A 343 16.82 12.95 6.60
C ILE A 343 17.12 11.59 7.25
N THR A 344 16.10 10.73 7.37
CA THR A 344 16.26 9.39 7.96
C THR A 344 17.25 8.56 7.16
N TRP A 345 17.12 8.58 5.82
CA TRP A 345 18.09 7.90 4.95
C TRP A 345 19.48 8.54 5.00
N LEU A 346 19.57 9.87 5.03
CA LEU A 346 20.85 10.61 5.11
C LEU A 346 21.65 10.25 6.36
N LEU A 347 20.97 10.00 7.48
CA LEU A 347 21.58 9.59 8.74
C LEU A 347 21.96 8.09 8.77
N GLY A 348 21.66 7.37 7.68
CA GLY A 348 21.99 5.96 7.48
C GLY A 348 21.10 5.02 8.29
N VAL A 349 19.83 5.38 8.48
CA VAL A 349 18.82 4.52 9.10
C VAL A 349 18.17 3.67 8.03
N HIS A 350 18.35 2.35 8.12
CA HIS A 350 17.73 1.38 7.22
C HIS A 350 16.77 0.53 8.06
N ALA A 351 15.49 0.86 7.99
CA ALA A 351 14.44 0.23 8.77
C ALA A 351 13.28 -0.16 7.87
N GLY A 352 12.81 -1.39 8.01
CA GLY A 352 11.73 -1.95 7.20
C GLY A 352 10.45 -2.14 8.01
N PHE A 353 9.33 -2.28 7.30
CA PHE A 353 8.06 -2.66 7.88
C PHE A 353 7.33 -3.66 6.98
N SER A 354 6.44 -4.43 7.60
CA SER A 354 5.61 -5.44 6.94
C SER A 354 4.28 -4.86 6.48
N PHE A 355 3.71 -3.96 7.29
CA PHE A 355 2.41 -3.34 7.04
C PHE A 355 2.53 -1.83 6.94
N SER A 356 3.05 -1.22 8.00
CA SER A 356 3.24 0.22 8.08
C SER A 356 4.25 0.57 9.18
N ALA A 357 4.78 1.77 9.17
CA ALA A 357 5.89 2.19 10.04
C ALA A 357 5.44 2.54 11.48
N GLY A 358 4.70 1.63 12.13
CA GLY A 358 4.25 1.73 13.52
C GLY A 358 5.20 1.07 14.53
N LEU A 359 4.91 1.25 15.81
CA LEU A 359 5.68 0.69 16.93
C LEU A 359 5.87 -0.82 16.82
N ILE A 360 4.86 -1.56 16.35
CA ILE A 360 4.93 -3.02 16.23
C ILE A 360 6.05 -3.40 15.25
N ASP A 361 6.02 -2.86 14.03
CA ASP A 361 7.05 -3.12 13.03
C ASP A 361 8.43 -2.64 13.52
N TYR A 362 8.50 -1.49 14.20
CA TYR A 362 9.76 -0.96 14.76
C TYR A 362 10.41 -1.90 15.79
N VAL A 363 9.61 -2.49 16.69
CA VAL A 363 10.13 -3.39 17.72
C VAL A 363 10.46 -4.76 17.14
N VAL A 364 9.59 -5.29 16.29
CA VAL A 364 9.75 -6.63 15.72
C VAL A 364 10.95 -6.69 14.76
N ASN A 365 11.16 -5.65 13.95
CA ASN A 365 12.23 -5.62 12.96
C ASN A 365 13.55 -5.05 13.49
N TRP A 366 13.61 -4.67 14.77
CA TRP A 366 14.80 -4.06 15.38
C TRP A 366 16.10 -4.84 15.12
N HIS A 367 16.02 -6.17 15.05
CA HIS A 367 17.17 -7.03 14.82
C HIS A 367 17.70 -7.02 13.37
N LEU A 368 16.89 -6.57 12.40
CA LEU A 368 17.28 -6.38 11.00
C LEU A 368 17.66 -4.92 10.71
N ASP A 369 17.10 -3.98 11.48
CA ASP A 369 17.27 -2.56 11.23
C ASP A 369 18.73 -2.10 11.43
N THR A 370 19.20 -1.19 10.57
CA THR A 370 20.45 -0.46 10.74
C THR A 370 20.19 0.87 11.42
N LYS A 371 20.83 1.09 12.59
CA LYS A 371 20.67 2.28 13.45
C LYS A 371 19.20 2.63 13.81
N PRO A 372 18.33 1.65 14.17
CA PRO A 372 16.92 1.91 14.45
C PRO A 372 16.71 2.97 15.54
N TRP A 373 17.58 3.01 16.54
CA TRP A 373 17.51 3.96 17.66
C TRP A 373 17.48 5.45 17.23
N LEU A 374 18.01 5.81 16.05
CA LEU A 374 17.96 7.17 15.53
C LEU A 374 16.55 7.63 15.14
N ILE A 375 15.62 6.70 14.94
CA ILE A 375 14.20 7.02 14.66
C ILE A 375 13.59 7.82 15.82
N ILE A 376 13.99 7.56 17.06
CA ILE A 376 13.48 8.26 18.25
C ILE A 376 13.85 9.75 18.25
N PRO A 377 15.14 10.17 18.19
CA PRO A 377 15.49 11.58 18.15
C PRO A 377 14.99 12.29 16.89
N ILE A 378 15.05 11.65 15.72
CA ILE A 378 14.49 12.22 14.48
C ILE A 378 12.98 12.45 14.64
N GLY A 379 12.26 11.44 15.13
CA GLY A 379 10.85 11.50 15.43
C GLY A 379 10.50 12.61 16.41
N ALA A 380 11.24 12.73 17.51
CA ALA A 380 11.03 13.80 18.49
C ALA A 380 11.18 15.20 17.86
N CYS A 381 12.19 15.40 17.00
CA CYS A 381 12.31 16.66 16.24
C CYS A 381 11.10 16.90 15.33
N PHE A 382 10.65 15.88 14.60
CA PHE A 382 9.44 15.99 13.77
C PHE A 382 8.19 16.24 14.59
N ALA A 383 8.01 15.64 15.78
CA ALA A 383 6.90 15.95 16.67
C ALA A 383 6.85 17.44 17.04
N VAL A 384 7.99 18.04 17.39
CA VAL A 384 8.07 19.47 17.70
C VAL A 384 7.69 20.31 16.47
N VAL A 385 8.27 20.00 15.32
CA VAL A 385 7.99 20.71 14.05
C VAL A 385 6.51 20.60 13.68
N TYR A 386 5.94 19.40 13.71
CA TYR A 386 4.52 19.16 13.43
C TYR A 386 3.62 19.92 14.40
N TYR A 387 3.85 19.81 15.70
CA TYR A 387 3.03 20.49 16.69
C TYR A 387 3.02 22.01 16.48
N VAL A 388 4.20 22.61 16.28
CA VAL A 388 4.33 24.06 16.08
C VAL A 388 3.66 24.49 14.79
N ILE A 389 3.92 23.82 13.67
CA ILE A 389 3.34 24.16 12.36
C ILE A 389 1.81 24.01 12.38
N PHE A 390 1.29 22.90 12.90
CA PHE A 390 -0.16 22.67 12.95
C PHE A 390 -0.82 23.70 13.85
N ARG A 391 -0.32 23.91 15.06
CA ARG A 391 -0.91 24.87 16.00
C ARG A 391 -0.86 26.29 15.44
N PHE A 392 0.25 26.69 14.84
CA PHE A 392 0.38 27.99 14.19
C PHE A 392 -0.60 28.13 13.03
N ALA A 393 -0.64 27.16 12.10
CA ALA A 393 -1.50 27.23 10.94
C ALA A 393 -2.99 27.26 11.32
N ILE A 394 -3.42 26.40 12.25
CA ILE A 394 -4.81 26.32 12.70
C ILE A 394 -5.25 27.64 13.33
N THR A 395 -4.42 28.24 14.19
CA THR A 395 -4.78 29.48 14.90
C THR A 395 -4.64 30.73 14.03
N ARG A 396 -3.60 30.81 13.18
CA ARG A 396 -3.30 31.99 12.36
C ARG A 396 -4.24 32.15 11.16
N PHE A 397 -4.70 31.03 10.59
CA PHE A 397 -5.56 30.99 9.41
C PHE A 397 -6.99 30.53 9.71
N ASP A 398 -7.32 30.33 11.00
CA ASP A 398 -8.62 29.86 11.47
C ASP A 398 -9.14 28.61 10.75
N LEU A 399 -8.28 27.60 10.63
CA LEU A 399 -8.62 26.34 9.95
C LEU A 399 -9.71 25.60 10.73
N LYS A 400 -10.71 25.06 10.01
CA LYS A 400 -11.89 24.39 10.57
C LYS A 400 -11.64 22.91 10.90
N THR A 401 -10.51 22.63 11.55
CA THR A 401 -10.18 21.28 12.04
C THR A 401 -11.22 20.76 13.03
N PRO A 402 -11.27 19.45 13.33
CA PRO A 402 -12.23 18.89 14.28
C PRO A 402 -12.35 19.70 15.57
N GLY A 403 -13.58 20.05 15.96
CA GLY A 403 -13.85 20.90 17.12
C GLY A 403 -13.79 22.41 16.87
N ARG A 404 -13.70 22.84 15.61
CA ARG A 404 -13.71 24.26 15.17
C ARG A 404 -14.72 24.54 14.05
N GLU A 405 -15.60 23.59 13.75
CA GLU A 405 -16.63 23.68 12.71
C GLU A 405 -17.65 24.81 13.00
N PRO A 406 -18.27 25.44 11.98
CA PRO A 406 -19.36 26.39 12.19
C PRO A 406 -20.53 25.76 12.97
N GLU A 407 -21.20 26.56 13.83
CA GLU A 407 -22.31 26.08 14.69
C GLU A 407 -23.49 25.46 13.92
N GLU A 408 -23.73 25.87 12.67
CA GLU A 408 -24.82 25.31 11.86
C GLU A 408 -24.52 23.87 11.43
N ILE A 409 -23.28 23.58 11.03
CA ILE A 409 -22.82 22.21 10.71
C ILE A 409 -22.77 21.36 11.98
N GLU A 410 -22.43 21.98 13.12
CA GLU A 410 -22.42 21.35 14.44
C GLU A 410 -23.81 20.81 14.83
N ARG A 411 -24.86 21.61 14.67
CA ARG A 411 -26.25 21.18 14.95
C ARG A 411 -26.75 20.07 14.02
N GLU A 412 -26.26 20.00 12.79
CA GLU A 412 -26.59 18.91 11.87
C GLU A 412 -25.93 17.58 12.29
N ILE A 413 -24.66 17.61 12.69
CA ILE A 413 -23.93 16.41 13.15
C ILE A 413 -24.57 15.83 14.42
N GLU A 414 -24.91 16.67 15.40
CA GLU A 414 -25.56 16.23 16.64
C GLU A 414 -26.94 15.59 16.37
N LYS A 415 -27.69 16.12 15.42
CA LYS A 415 -29.01 15.62 15.04
C LYS A 415 -28.95 14.27 14.32
N ASP A 416 -27.86 13.96 13.64
CA ASP A 416 -27.65 12.67 12.99
C ASP A 416 -27.10 11.60 13.95
N LEU A 417 -26.40 11.99 15.03
CA LEU A 417 -25.92 11.06 16.07
C LEU A 417 -26.99 10.70 17.11
N THR A 418 -28.07 11.48 17.19
CA THR A 418 -29.18 11.29 18.16
C THR A 418 -30.42 10.63 17.55
N LYS A 419 -30.36 10.26 16.26
CA LYS A 419 -31.32 9.37 15.60
C LYS A 419 -30.76 7.96 15.54
#